data_AF-A0A2G8JQ91-F1
#
_entry.id   AF-A0A2G8JQ91-F1
#
_cell.length_a   1.000
_cell.length_b   1.000
_cell.length_c   1.000
_cell.angle_alpha   90.00
_cell.angle_beta   90.00
_cell.angle_gamma   90.00
#
_symmetry.space_group_name_H-M   'P 1'
#
loop_
_entity.id
_entity.type
_entity.pdbx_description
1 polymer ?
#
loop_
_entity_poly.entity_id
_entity_poly.type
_entity_poly.pdbx_seq_one_letter_code
_entity_poly.pdbx_strand_id
1 'polypeptide(L)'
;MLTEQNAKVAASVLVVLFVSHYAFQFWLHGNTTCQDLLTDGIYHSDGKWQPLTCMVHQYRPEETAYCLRKKRIVLIGDSRIRQIYDGLLEFHGIQQEVAEKTVMKRDTLLSLAGPEMSIAVSFAHCAEGIDRSCMY
;
A
#
# COMPACT_ATOMS: atom_id res chain seq x y z
N MET A 1 21.55 8.13 -50.81
CA MET A 1 22.18 9.27 -50.12
C MET A 1 21.08 10.00 -49.37
N LEU A 2 21.14 10.04 -48.03
CA LEU A 2 20.30 10.95 -47.26
C LEU A 2 20.81 12.37 -47.54
N THR A 3 20.05 13.16 -48.28
CA THR A 3 20.35 14.58 -48.47
C THR A 3 20.12 15.31 -47.14
N GLU A 4 20.87 16.38 -46.89
CA GLU A 4 20.85 17.11 -45.61
C GLU A 4 19.43 17.58 -45.22
N GLN A 5 18.61 17.95 -46.20
CA GLN A 5 17.20 18.29 -46.00
C GLN A 5 16.35 17.06 -45.59
N ASN A 6 16.56 15.91 -46.23
CA ASN A 6 15.81 14.70 -45.91
C ASN A 6 16.16 14.16 -44.52
N ALA A 7 17.41 14.35 -44.07
CA ALA A 7 17.82 13.99 -42.72
C ALA A 7 17.15 14.87 -41.65
N LYS A 8 17.02 16.18 -41.89
CA LYS A 8 16.32 17.11 -40.97
C LYS A 8 14.83 16.80 -40.86
N VAL A 9 14.19 16.48 -41.99
CA VAL A 9 12.78 16.08 -42.01
C VAL A 9 12.57 14.73 -41.35
N ALA A 10 13.45 13.76 -41.56
CA ALA A 10 13.38 12.47 -40.88
C ALA A 10 13.54 12.62 -39.36
N ALA A 11 14.48 13.46 -38.91
CA ALA A 11 14.68 13.75 -37.50
C ALA A 11 13.47 14.43 -36.86
N SER A 12 12.86 15.42 -37.53
CA SER A 12 11.67 16.10 -37.00
C SER A 12 10.47 15.16 -36.90
N VAL A 13 10.24 14.31 -37.90
CA VAL A 13 9.19 13.28 -37.87
C VAL A 13 9.40 12.31 -36.71
N LEU A 14 10.63 11.82 -36.50
CA LEU A 14 10.93 10.92 -35.38
C LEU A 14 10.64 11.58 -34.03
N VAL A 15 11.03 12.83 -33.84
CA VAL A 15 10.74 13.56 -32.58
C VAL A 15 9.24 13.72 -32.37
N VAL A 16 8.48 14.08 -33.40
CA VAL A 16 7.02 14.22 -33.31
C VAL A 16 6.35 12.88 -32.99
N LEU A 17 6.80 11.78 -33.60
CA LEU A 17 6.29 10.44 -33.30
C LEU A 17 6.61 10.03 -31.86
N PHE A 18 7.82 10.32 -31.38
CA PHE A 18 8.20 10.02 -30.00
C PHE A 18 7.33 10.81 -29.02
N VAL A 19 7.24 12.13 -29.18
CA VAL A 19 6.46 12.99 -28.28
C VAL A 19 4.98 12.59 -28.29
N SER A 20 4.41 12.32 -29.46
CA SER A 20 3.00 11.92 -29.55
C SER A 20 2.75 10.54 -28.92
N HIS A 21 3.65 9.56 -29.12
CA HIS A 21 3.56 8.26 -28.46
C HIS A 21 3.61 8.39 -26.93
N TYR A 22 4.57 9.15 -26.39
CA TYR A 22 4.67 9.36 -24.94
C TYR A 22 3.46 10.12 -24.38
N ALA A 23 2.98 11.15 -25.08
CA ALA A 23 1.79 11.88 -24.67
C ALA A 23 0.53 11.00 -24.68
N PHE A 24 0.40 10.11 -25.67
CA PHE A 24 -0.71 9.16 -25.76
C PHE A 24 -0.66 8.11 -24.64
N GLN A 25 0.52 7.53 -24.37
CA GLN A 25 0.69 6.60 -23.25
C GLN A 25 0.37 7.25 -21.90
N PHE A 26 0.86 8.48 -21.69
CA PHE A 26 0.59 9.27 -20.50
C PHE A 26 -0.89 9.60 -20.32
N TRP A 27 -1.61 9.87 -21.41
CA TRP A 27 -3.05 10.12 -21.37
C TRP A 27 -3.86 8.86 -21.04
N LEU A 28 -3.45 7.69 -21.55
CA LEU A 28 -4.12 6.41 -21.29
C LEU A 28 -3.86 5.86 -19.87
N HIS A 29 -2.62 5.90 -19.40
CA HIS A 29 -2.23 5.29 -18.12
C HIS A 29 -2.20 6.30 -16.96
N GLY A 30 -2.30 7.60 -17.25
CA GLY A 30 -2.19 8.67 -16.27
C GLY A 30 -0.78 8.83 -15.70
N ASN A 31 -0.59 9.89 -14.90
CA ASN A 31 0.64 10.13 -14.15
C ASN A 31 0.60 9.42 -12.79
N THR A 32 0.26 8.14 -12.74
CA THR A 32 0.36 7.41 -11.48
C THR A 32 1.76 6.87 -11.35
N THR A 33 2.68 7.74 -10.92
CA THR A 33 4.02 7.39 -10.42
C THR A 33 3.96 6.25 -9.37
N CYS A 34 2.78 5.98 -8.81
CA CYS A 34 2.50 4.93 -7.83
C CYS A 34 2.10 3.56 -8.42
N GLN A 35 1.92 3.40 -9.73
CA GLN A 35 1.51 2.10 -10.30
C GLN A 35 2.59 1.01 -10.11
N ASP A 36 3.83 1.43 -9.89
CA ASP A 36 4.97 0.55 -9.61
C ASP A 36 5.33 0.45 -8.12
N LEU A 37 4.71 1.25 -7.25
CA LEU A 37 5.09 1.35 -5.83
C LEU A 37 4.93 0.01 -5.08
N LEU A 38 4.06 -0.88 -5.55
CA LEU A 38 3.80 -2.19 -4.93
C LEU A 38 3.93 -3.35 -5.93
N THR A 39 4.41 -3.09 -7.15
CA THR A 39 4.45 -4.09 -8.22
C THR A 39 5.82 -4.75 -8.31
N ASP A 40 6.90 -3.97 -8.18
CA ASP A 40 8.27 -4.47 -8.25
C ASP A 40 9.21 -3.65 -7.38
N GLY A 41 10.26 -4.28 -6.84
CA GLY A 41 11.20 -3.65 -5.93
C GLY A 41 12.30 -4.57 -5.45
N ILE A 42 13.30 -3.98 -4.80
CA ILE A 42 14.50 -4.66 -4.34
C ILE A 42 14.64 -4.57 -2.83
N TYR A 43 15.27 -5.57 -2.24
CA TYR A 43 15.74 -5.48 -0.86
C TYR A 43 17.11 -4.82 -0.82
N HIS A 44 17.23 -3.75 -0.03
CA HIS A 44 18.52 -3.14 0.27
C HIS A 44 19.27 -3.96 1.33
N SER A 45 20.58 -3.72 1.46
CA SER A 45 21.46 -4.41 2.41
C SER A 45 21.08 -4.17 3.88
N ASP A 46 20.28 -3.14 4.17
CA ASP A 46 19.70 -2.86 5.47
C ASP A 46 18.39 -3.65 5.72
N GLY A 47 18.05 -4.59 4.83
CA GLY A 47 16.90 -5.48 4.96
C GLY A 47 15.56 -4.84 4.62
N LYS A 48 15.55 -3.61 4.08
CA LYS A 48 14.32 -2.90 3.72
C LYS A 48 13.98 -3.13 2.27
N TRP A 49 12.72 -3.48 2.02
CA TRP A 49 12.19 -3.52 0.67
C TRP A 49 11.90 -2.10 0.18
N GLN A 50 12.30 -1.81 -1.06
CA GLN A 50 12.07 -0.52 -1.68
C GLN A 50 11.68 -0.69 -3.17
N PRO A 51 10.65 0.02 -3.65
CA PRO A 51 10.28 0.02 -5.05
C PRO A 51 11.37 0.66 -5.92
N LEU A 52 11.44 0.26 -7.18
CA LEU A 52 12.46 0.73 -8.13
C LEU A 52 12.32 2.21 -8.49
N THR A 53 11.10 2.74 -8.48
CA THR A 53 10.78 4.06 -9.06
C THR A 53 10.59 5.17 -8.03
N CYS A 54 10.24 4.84 -6.79
CA CYS A 54 10.05 5.82 -5.73
C CYS A 54 10.37 5.21 -4.36
N MET A 55 10.84 6.05 -3.42
CA MET A 55 11.18 5.58 -2.08
C MET A 55 9.94 5.59 -1.20
N VAL A 56 9.67 4.49 -0.49
CA VAL A 56 8.58 4.44 0.49
C VAL A 56 8.91 5.37 1.65
N HIS A 57 7.96 6.22 2.03
CA HIS A 57 8.10 7.09 3.18
C HIS A 57 8.14 6.28 4.49
N GLN A 58 9.09 6.59 5.36
CA GLN A 58 9.18 5.98 6.69
C GLN A 58 8.28 6.74 7.66
N TYR A 59 7.08 6.21 7.87
CA TYR A 59 6.10 6.81 8.79
C TYR A 59 6.53 6.66 10.24
N ARG A 60 6.24 7.69 11.03
CA ARG A 60 6.32 7.63 12.51
C ARG A 60 4.97 7.25 13.13
N PRO A 61 4.95 6.63 14.32
CA PRO A 61 3.70 6.25 14.99
C PRO A 61 2.72 7.41 15.22
N GLU A 62 3.24 8.61 15.45
CA GLU A 62 2.46 9.84 15.61
C GLU A 62 1.78 10.32 14.32
N GLU A 63 2.44 10.16 13.17
CA GLU A 63 1.92 10.54 11.86
C GLU A 63 0.81 9.57 11.42
N THR A 64 1.03 8.27 11.62
CA THR A 64 0.02 7.25 11.35
C THR A 64 -1.18 7.41 12.28
N ALA A 65 -0.97 7.65 13.57
CA ALA A 65 -2.03 7.90 14.53
C ALA A 65 -2.87 9.12 14.17
N TYR A 66 -2.24 10.22 13.74
CA TYR A 66 -2.95 11.39 13.27
C TYR A 66 -3.79 11.11 12.02
N CYS A 67 -3.21 10.41 11.04
CA CYS A 67 -3.87 10.07 9.78
C CYS A 67 -5.06 9.11 9.99
N LEU A 68 -4.90 8.15 10.90
CA LEU A 68 -5.89 7.11 11.21
C LEU A 68 -6.90 7.55 12.28
N ARG A 69 -6.75 8.77 12.82
CA ARG A 69 -7.65 9.31 13.82
C ARG A 69 -9.10 9.29 13.32
N LYS A 70 -10.00 8.73 14.14
CA LYS A 70 -11.44 8.55 13.83
C LYS A 70 -11.74 7.61 12.64
N LYS A 71 -10.75 6.89 12.11
CA LYS A 71 -10.99 5.82 11.13
C LYS A 71 -11.05 4.48 11.85
N ARG A 72 -11.84 3.55 11.30
CA ARG A 72 -11.89 2.15 11.73
C ARG A 72 -11.28 1.30 10.63
N ILE A 73 -10.25 0.54 10.96
CA ILE A 73 -9.57 -0.35 10.04
C ILE A 73 -9.91 -1.77 10.43
N VAL A 74 -10.28 -2.61 9.46
CA VAL A 74 -10.49 -4.04 9.66
C VAL A 74 -9.54 -4.78 8.73
N LEU A 75 -8.66 -5.60 9.32
CA LEU A 75 -7.75 -6.49 8.62
C LEU A 75 -8.40 -7.86 8.56
N ILE A 76 -8.67 -8.35 7.36
CA ILE A 76 -9.42 -9.58 7.13
C ILE A 76 -8.51 -10.59 6.45
N GLY A 77 -8.34 -11.79 7.02
CA GLY A 77 -7.55 -12.84 6.39
C GLY A 77 -7.07 -13.95 7.33
N ASP A 78 -5.98 -14.60 6.95
CA ASP A 78 -5.43 -15.76 7.62
C ASP A 78 -4.37 -15.38 8.68
N SER A 79 -3.52 -16.34 9.05
CA SER A 79 -2.41 -16.13 9.97
C SER A 79 -1.36 -15.13 9.46
N ARG A 80 -1.25 -14.87 8.15
CA ARG A 80 -0.34 -13.88 7.59
C ARG A 80 -0.87 -12.47 7.82
N ILE A 81 -2.16 -12.24 7.58
CA ILE A 81 -2.79 -10.95 7.90
C ILE A 81 -2.79 -10.70 9.41
N ARG A 82 -2.89 -11.77 10.22
CA ARG A 82 -2.70 -11.67 11.67
C ARG A 82 -1.32 -11.13 12.05
N GLN A 83 -0.25 -11.56 11.39
CA GLN A 83 1.10 -11.02 11.64
C GLN A 83 1.19 -9.53 11.33
N ILE A 84 0.50 -9.06 10.27
CA ILE A 84 0.41 -7.63 9.95
C ILE A 84 -0.34 -6.87 11.06
N TYR A 85 -1.45 -7.44 11.56
CA TYR A 85 -2.20 -6.86 12.68
C TYR A 85 -1.30 -6.72 13.92
N ASP A 86 -0.61 -7.79 14.30
CA ASP A 86 0.27 -7.80 15.48
C ASP A 86 1.43 -6.80 15.33
N GLY A 87 2.05 -6.73 14.14
CA GLY A 87 3.09 -5.75 13.84
C GLY A 87 2.59 -4.30 13.88
N LEU A 88 1.34 -4.04 13.48
CA LEU A 88 0.72 -2.72 13.57
C LEU A 88 0.49 -2.30 15.03
N LEU A 89 0.16 -3.26 15.92
CA LEU A 89 0.05 -2.99 17.36
C LEU A 89 1.41 -2.67 17.97
N GLU A 90 2.41 -3.48 17.65
CA GLU A 90 3.79 -3.28 18.11
C GLU A 90 4.34 -1.92 17.65
N PHE A 91 4.10 -1.54 16.39
CA PHE A 91 4.51 -0.25 15.84
C PHE A 91 3.91 0.95 16.58
N HIS A 92 2.69 0.83 17.10
CA HIS A 92 2.04 1.87 17.92
C HIS A 92 2.28 1.68 19.43
N GLY A 93 3.11 0.73 19.85
CA GLY A 93 3.40 0.44 21.26
C GLY A 93 2.19 -0.07 22.05
N ILE A 94 1.21 -0.69 21.37
CA ILE A 94 0.00 -1.22 21.99
C ILE A 94 0.28 -2.63 22.51
N GLN A 95 0.15 -2.84 23.82
CA GLN A 95 0.33 -4.16 24.43
C GLN A 95 -0.87 -5.08 24.11
N GLN A 96 -0.58 -6.27 23.58
CA GLN A 96 -1.56 -7.29 23.18
C GLN A 96 -2.48 -7.71 24.34
N GLU A 97 -2.00 -7.68 25.60
CA GLU A 97 -2.81 -8.00 26.79
C GLU A 97 -3.93 -6.96 27.06
N VAL A 98 -3.71 -5.69 26.69
CA VAL A 98 -4.73 -4.64 26.76
C VAL A 98 -5.72 -4.81 25.61
N ALA A 99 -5.21 -5.19 24.43
CA ALA A 99 -6.04 -5.53 23.29
C ALA A 99 -7.00 -6.67 23.64
N GLU A 100 -6.48 -7.79 24.14
CA GLU A 100 -7.27 -8.95 24.54
C GLU A 100 -8.28 -8.65 25.66
N LYS A 101 -7.99 -7.71 26.56
CA LYS A 101 -8.95 -7.25 27.59
C LYS A 101 -10.07 -6.35 27.06
N THR A 102 -9.83 -5.55 26.02
CA THR A 102 -10.87 -4.74 25.33
C THR A 102 -11.61 -5.49 24.22
N VAL A 103 -11.13 -6.68 23.88
CA VAL A 103 -11.67 -7.54 22.83
C VAL A 103 -12.98 -8.17 23.27
N MET A 104 -14.07 -7.74 22.62
CA MET A 104 -15.26 -8.57 22.51
C MET A 104 -14.94 -9.74 21.57
N LYS A 105 -14.49 -10.86 22.13
CA LYS A 105 -14.25 -12.11 21.41
C LYS A 105 -15.61 -12.66 20.92
N ARG A 106 -16.08 -12.17 19.77
CA ARG A 106 -17.09 -12.87 18.97
C ARG A 106 -16.35 -13.56 17.84
N ASP A 107 -16.09 -14.85 18.05
CA ASP A 107 -15.64 -15.97 17.21
C ASP A 107 -14.68 -15.77 16.03
N THR A 108 -14.49 -14.56 15.51
CA THR A 108 -13.51 -14.23 14.47
C THR A 108 -12.98 -12.80 14.56
N LEU A 109 -13.55 -11.92 15.40
CA LEU A 109 -13.16 -10.50 15.49
C LEU A 109 -12.36 -10.15 16.75
N LEU A 110 -11.16 -9.62 16.55
CA LEU A 110 -10.33 -8.98 17.58
C LEU A 110 -10.42 -7.47 17.37
N SER A 111 -11.01 -6.69 18.28
CA SER A 111 -11.21 -5.23 18.09
C SER A 111 -10.54 -4.43 19.20
N LEU A 112 -9.74 -3.44 18.81
CA LEU A 112 -9.19 -2.41 19.68
C LEU A 112 -9.90 -1.09 19.38
N ALA A 113 -10.77 -0.64 20.29
CA ALA A 113 -11.40 0.67 20.21
C ALA A 113 -11.66 1.20 21.63
N GLY A 114 -11.05 2.32 21.97
CA GLY A 114 -11.18 2.96 23.27
C GLY A 114 -11.32 4.47 23.10
N PRO A 115 -12.04 5.16 24.00
CA PRO A 115 -12.31 6.59 23.89
C PRO A 115 -11.04 7.47 23.96
N GLU A 116 -9.94 6.93 24.49
CA GLU A 116 -8.61 7.56 24.58
C GLU A 116 -7.65 7.12 23.45
N MET A 117 -8.01 6.12 22.63
CA MET A 117 -7.08 5.56 21.64
C MET A 117 -7.13 6.36 20.33
N SER A 118 -5.95 6.68 19.79
CA SER A 118 -5.79 7.41 18.53
C SER A 118 -6.24 6.61 17.30
N ILE A 119 -6.27 5.28 17.38
CA ILE A 119 -6.57 4.38 16.25
C ILE A 119 -7.49 3.25 16.69
N ALA A 120 -8.43 2.87 15.83
CA ALA A 120 -9.28 1.69 16.00
C ALA A 120 -9.00 0.65 14.91
N VAL A 121 -8.40 -0.48 15.29
CA VAL A 121 -8.04 -1.58 14.38
C VAL A 121 -8.68 -2.88 14.84
N SER A 122 -9.26 -3.63 13.91
CA SER A 122 -9.78 -4.97 14.17
C SER A 122 -9.19 -6.02 13.22
N PHE A 123 -9.05 -7.25 13.68
CA PHE A 123 -8.67 -8.40 12.85
C PHE A 123 -9.84 -9.38 12.74
N ALA A 124 -10.17 -9.79 11.52
CA ALA A 124 -11.16 -10.83 11.23
C ALA A 124 -10.47 -12.05 10.63
N HIS A 125 -10.54 -13.20 11.31
CA HIS A 125 -9.96 -14.43 10.77
C HIS A 125 -10.88 -15.06 9.71
N CYS A 126 -10.33 -15.32 8.53
CA CYS A 126 -11.00 -16.08 7.47
C CYS A 126 -10.35 -17.45 7.33
N ALA A 127 -11.06 -18.50 7.72
CA ALA A 127 -10.66 -19.88 7.43
C ALA A 127 -11.36 -20.36 6.14
N GLU A 128 -10.62 -21.03 5.26
CA GLU A 128 -11.22 -21.68 4.09
C GLU A 128 -12.31 -22.66 4.54
N GLY A 129 -13.53 -22.47 4.03
CA GLY A 129 -14.66 -23.40 4.21
C GLY A 129 -15.67 -23.07 5.31
N ILE A 130 -15.47 -22.03 6.13
CA ILE A 130 -16.40 -21.71 7.25
C ILE A 130 -17.17 -20.41 7.05
N ASP A 131 -16.61 -19.39 6.40
CA ASP A 131 -17.26 -18.06 6.36
C ASP A 131 -17.35 -17.48 4.94
N ARG A 132 -18.59 -17.40 4.42
CA ARG A 132 -18.90 -16.73 3.14
C ARG A 132 -18.79 -15.20 3.24
N SER A 133 -18.62 -14.63 4.44
CA SER A 133 -18.52 -13.18 4.63
C SER A 133 -17.21 -12.58 4.12
N CYS A 134 -16.16 -13.38 3.93
CA CYS A 134 -14.86 -12.91 3.44
C CYS A 134 -14.74 -12.83 1.91
N MET A 135 -15.80 -13.12 1.15
CA MET A 135 -15.80 -13.16 -0.33
C MET A 135 -16.39 -11.92 -1.01
N TYR A 136 -16.63 -10.82 -0.29
CA TYR A 136 -17.23 -9.60 -0.87
C TYR A 136 -16.41 -8.35 -0.56
#